data_AF-A0A1H3PG62-F1
#
_entry.id   AF-A0A1H3PG62-F1
#
_cell.length_a   1.000
_cell.length_b   1.000
_cell.length_c   1.000
_cell.angle_alpha   90.00
_cell.angle_beta   90.00
_cell.angle_gamma   90.00
#
_symmetry.space_group_name_H-M   'P 1'
#
loop_
_entity.id
_entity.type
_entity.pdbx_description
1 polymer ?
#
loop_
_entity_poly.entity_id
_entity_poly.type
_entity_poly.pdbx_seq_one_letter_code
_entity_poly.pdbx_strand_id
1 'polypeptide(L)' 'MISMSSFHSMLIPILTGMILLAIGFNFRDKNAGVFSMWIGMLLILGTVVYKILAKLAE' A
#
# COMPACT_ATOMS: atom_id res chain seq x y z
N MET A 1 21.22 15.48 -4.67
CA MET A 1 20.03 14.98 -3.95
C MET A 1 19.19 14.21 -4.96
N ILE A 2 19.00 12.90 -4.75
CA ILE A 2 18.30 12.04 -5.70
C ILE A 2 16.86 12.57 -5.81
N SER A 3 16.50 13.15 -6.95
CA SER A 3 15.12 13.45 -7.31
C SER A 3 14.42 12.11 -7.44
N MET A 4 13.86 11.61 -6.34
CA MET A 4 13.00 10.43 -6.33
C MET A 4 11.86 10.74 -7.29
N SER A 5 11.95 10.20 -8.51
CA SER A 5 10.88 10.41 -9.48
C SER A 5 9.57 9.99 -8.84
N SER A 6 8.49 10.75 -9.06
CA SER A 6 7.17 10.48 -8.46
C SER A 6 6.73 9.01 -8.60
N PHE A 7 7.29 8.30 -9.58
CA PHE A 7 7.14 6.88 -9.79
C PHE A 7 7.70 6.02 -8.63
N HIS A 8 8.94 6.30 -8.17
CA HIS A 8 9.56 5.57 -7.06
C HIS A 8 8.84 5.82 -5.72
N SER A 9 8.32 7.02 -5.51
CA SER A 9 7.53 7.34 -4.31
C SER A 9 6.18 6.60 -4.25
N MET A 10 5.60 6.22 -5.39
CA MET A 10 4.37 5.40 -5.43
C MET A 10 4.66 3.91 -5.30
N LEU A 11 5.82 3.48 -5.82
CA LEU A 11 6.20 2.08 -5.81
C LEU A 11 6.39 1.53 -4.39
N ILE A 12 7.03 2.31 -3.51
CA ILE A 12 7.31 1.90 -2.12
C ILE A 12 6.04 1.49 -1.37
N PRO A 13 5.02 2.35 -1.18
CA PRO A 13 3.83 1.99 -0.42
C PRO A 13 3.01 0.86 -1.08
N ILE A 14 2.97 0.79 -2.41
CA ILE A 14 2.27 -0.30 -3.11
C ILE A 14 2.97 -1.64 -2.84
N LEU A 15 4.30 -1.70 -2.99
CA LEU A 15 5.07 -2.91 -2.71
C LEU A 15 4.98 -3.32 -1.25
N THR A 16 5.03 -2.37 -0.32
CA THR A 16 4.80 -2.65 1.11
C THR A 16 3.42 -3.26 1.34
N GLY A 17 2.38 -2.72 0.69
CA GLY A 17 1.02 -3.25 0.78
C GLY A 17 0.91 -4.66 0.21
N MET A 18 1.56 -4.94 -0.92
CA MET A 18 1.61 -6.28 -1.53
C MET A 18 2.31 -7.30 -0.63
N ILE A 19 3.42 -6.92 0.02
CA ILE A 19 4.12 -7.79 0.97
C ILE A 19 3.24 -8.08 2.19
N LEU A 20 2.53 -7.07 2.72
CA LEU A 20 1.58 -7.27 3.82
C LEU A 20 0.43 -8.20 3.44
N LEU A 21 -0.10 -8.09 2.23
CA LEU A 21 -1.11 -9.01 1.71
C LEU A 21 -0.56 -10.44 1.62
N ALA A 22 0.67 -10.62 1.12
CA ALA A 22 1.31 -11.92 1.04
C ALA A 22 1.53 -12.52 2.45
N ILE A 23 2.07 -11.76 3.39
CA ILE A 23 2.24 -12.19 4.79
C ILE A 23 0.88 -12.56 5.39
N GLY A 24 -0.13 -11.71 5.22
CA GLY A 24 -1.45 -11.95 5.76
C GLY A 24 -2.16 -13.16 5.18
N PHE A 25 -1.95 -13.42 3.90
CA PHE A 25 -2.45 -14.64 3.25
C PHE A 25 -1.76 -15.90 3.80
N ASN A 26 -0.45 -15.86 4.04
CA ASN A 26 0.29 -16.98 4.64
C ASN A 26 -0.16 -17.30 6.08
N PHE A 27 -0.62 -16.30 6.83
CA PHE A 27 -1.12 -16.45 8.21
C PHE A 27 -2.63 -16.33 8.34
N ARG A 28 -3.38 -16.54 7.25
CA ARG A 28 -4.83 -16.28 7.18
C ARG A 28 -5.68 -17.02 8.21
N ASP A 29 -5.17 -18.13 8.75
CA ASP A 29 -5.85 -18.93 9.77
C ASP A 29 -5.89 -18.21 11.13
N LYS A 30 -5.08 -17.16 11.30
CA LYS A 30 -5.04 -16.33 12.51
C LYS A 30 -5.68 -14.98 12.22
N ASN A 31 -6.39 -14.42 13.21
CA ASN A 31 -6.93 -13.06 13.14
C ASN A 31 -5.86 -12.02 12.78
N ALA A 32 -4.61 -12.23 13.22
CA ALA A 32 -3.47 -11.38 12.87
C ALA A 32 -3.16 -11.39 11.36
N GLY A 33 -3.28 -12.54 10.69
CA GLY A 33 -3.10 -12.64 9.24
C GLY A 33 -4.17 -11.87 8.49
N VAL A 34 -5.45 -12.06 8.86
CA VAL A 34 -6.57 -11.29 8.31
C VAL A 34 -6.39 -9.79 8.55
N PHE A 35 -5.97 -9.38 9.75
CA PHE A 35 -5.68 -7.98 10.06
C PHE A 35 -4.57 -7.40 9.19
N SER A 36 -3.48 -8.14 8.97
CA SER A 36 -2.41 -7.68 8.05
C SER A 36 -2.87 -7.58 6.60
N MET A 37 -3.81 -8.42 6.14
CA MET A 37 -4.43 -8.28 4.82
C MET A 37 -5.25 -6.98 4.72
N TRP A 38 -6.00 -6.63 5.76
CA TRP A 38 -6.71 -5.36 5.83
C TRP A 38 -5.77 -4.16 5.75
N ILE A 39 -4.66 -4.18 6.51
CA ILE A 39 -3.66 -3.11 6.45
C ILE A 39 -3.05 -3.01 5.04
N GLY A 40 -2.66 -4.14 4.44
CA GLY A 40 -2.09 -4.17 3.10
C GLY A 40 -3.03 -3.58 2.05
N MET A 41 -4.32 -3.93 2.12
CA MET A 41 -5.33 -3.39 1.22
C MET A 41 -5.54 -1.88 1.43
N LEU A 42 -5.71 -1.44 2.68
CA LEU A 42 -5.92 -0.02 3.00
C LEU A 42 -4.71 0.85 2.62
N LEU A 43 -3.49 0.33 2.72
CA LEU A 43 -2.28 1.04 2.30
C LEU A 43 -2.26 1.29 0.80
N ILE A 44 -2.60 0.27 -0.01
CA ILE A 44 -2.67 0.39 -1.47
C ILE A 44 -3.80 1.36 -1.87
N LEU A 45 -5.00 1.16 -1.33
CA LEU A 45 -6.16 2.00 -1.60
C LEU A 45 -5.92 3.46 -1.20
N GLY A 46 -5.40 3.68 0.02
CA GLY A 46 -5.08 5.01 0.53
C GLY A 46 -4.06 5.74 -0.35
N THR A 47 -3.04 5.03 -0.84
CA THR A 47 -2.04 5.60 -1.75
C THR A 47 -2.67 6.05 -3.07
N VAL A 48 -3.55 5.22 -3.65
CA VAL A 48 -4.26 5.54 -4.90
C VAL A 48 -5.21 6.72 -4.70
N VAL A 49 -6.03 6.70 -3.64
CA VAL A 49 -6.99 7.77 -3.32
C VAL A 49 -6.26 9.09 -3.07
N TYR A 50 -5.20 9.10 -2.27
CA TYR A 50 -4.39 10.28 -2.04
C TYR A 50 -3.86 10.88 -3.36
N LYS A 51 -3.42 10.03 -4.29
CA LYS A 51 -2.94 10.47 -5.60
C LYS A 51 -4.03 11.04 -6.49
N ILE A 52 -5.20 10.44 -6.51
CA ILE A 52 -6.36 10.97 -7.24
C ILE A 52 -6.73 12.34 -6.67
N LEU A 53 -6.81 12.47 -5.35
CA LEU A 53 -7.13 13.73 -4.68
C LEU A 53 -6.07 14.81 -4.94
N ALA A 54 -4.79 14.46 -4.83
CA ALA A 54 -3.69 15.37 -5.13
C ALA A 54 -3.73 15.85 -6.59
N LYS A 55 -4.11 14.96 -7.53
CA LYS A 55 -4.23 15.31 -8.94
C LYS A 55 -5.48 16.15 -9.25
N LEU A 56 -6.55 15.99 -8.50
CA LEU A 56 -7.79 16.77 -8.63
C LEU A 56 -7.65 18.18 -8.02
N ALA A 57 -6.77 18.34 -7.03
CA ALA A 57 -6.48 19.62 -6.38
C ALA A 57 -5.46 20.48 -7.14
N GLU A 58 -4.85 19.95 -8.21
CA GLU A 58 -4.12 20.70 -9.25
C GLU A 58 -5.10 21.28 -10.28
#